data_AF-A0A0F8WZL6-F1
#
_entry.id   AF-A0A0F8WZL6-F1
#
_cell.length_a   1.000
_cell.length_b   1.000
_cell.length_c   1.000
_cell.angle_alpha   90.00
_cell.angle_beta   90.00
_cell.angle_gamma   90.00
#
_symmetry.space_group_name_H-M   'P 1'
#
loop_
_entity.id
_entity.type
_entity.pdbx_description
1 polymer ?
#
loop_
_entity_poly.entity_id
_entity_poly.type
_entity_poly.pdbx_seq_one_letter_code
_entity_poly.pdbx_strand_id
1 'polypeptide(L)'
;SLNLLDTSKDIDTSNSLYAQIILEELKRNKGKNVKIENLADKLKSEPMGLNPEMTYLVLVVLTYNGEINLKKKGGITITSSDLSDIFKVGLKAFNQIPYATLETEFPVDSIIKLFKALELNPGLIRNPKDRIKAVQEFRTKSLEIQNQLKLIKNNLSEISSKPSKFIAIKSLSEEIEKFNEIPIEELLKVKSVNDFKKVVYTDNIIIQIKNNLALLKKIKEFFDDFNEFIYKEYVYLNNSFEWINKSPSVFLEADKRSLKDIIKEVKSILENTDDLLNRDQRRILKGKLQQYKKEYTICYFNKHINTVGKKIEWNKLESINKSTELKRLRDMKAIRILNALKLNKLDQQILTLSRIKCDKFIE
;
A
#
# COMPACT_ATOMS: atom_id res chain seq x y z
N SER A 1 19.31 32.51 -14.63
CA SER A 1 18.04 31.74 -14.73
C SER A 1 17.05 32.33 -13.74
N LEU A 2 15.75 32.44 -14.08
CA LEU A 2 14.74 32.97 -13.16
C LEU A 2 14.30 31.97 -12.07
N ASN A 3 14.61 30.68 -12.24
CA ASN A 3 14.34 29.59 -11.28
C ASN A 3 12.86 29.54 -10.82
N LEU A 4 11.92 29.64 -11.76
CA LEU A 4 10.47 29.63 -11.52
C LEU A 4 9.82 28.25 -11.71
N LEU A 5 10.64 27.21 -11.87
CA LEU A 5 10.21 25.82 -12.04
C LEU A 5 10.96 24.93 -11.05
N ASP A 6 10.28 23.89 -10.57
CA ASP A 6 10.91 22.82 -9.77
C ASP A 6 11.62 21.79 -10.67
N THR A 7 12.27 20.80 -10.06
CA THR A 7 12.97 19.70 -10.75
C THR A 7 12.05 18.83 -11.61
N SER A 8 10.74 18.88 -11.36
CA SER A 8 9.70 18.18 -12.13
C SER A 8 9.13 19.04 -13.26
N LYS A 9 9.68 20.26 -13.47
CA LYS A 9 9.20 21.28 -14.41
C LYS A 9 7.81 21.84 -14.09
N ASP A 10 7.32 21.65 -12.87
CA ASP A 10 6.14 22.35 -12.40
C ASP A 10 6.50 23.79 -12.01
N ILE A 11 5.54 24.71 -12.09
CA ILE A 11 5.71 26.07 -11.57
C ILE A 11 5.95 26.02 -10.06
N ASP A 12 7.09 26.57 -9.64
CA ASP A 12 7.53 26.73 -8.26
C ASP A 12 8.41 27.99 -8.14
N THR A 13 7.98 28.92 -7.30
CA THR A 13 8.63 30.21 -7.07
C THR A 13 9.59 30.18 -5.88
N SER A 14 9.59 29.08 -5.10
CA SER A 14 10.37 28.94 -3.85
C SER A 14 11.86 29.22 -4.04
N ASN A 15 12.43 28.75 -5.16
CA ASN A 15 13.86 28.83 -5.46
C ASN A 15 14.26 30.07 -6.28
N SER A 16 13.31 30.94 -6.60
CA SER A 16 13.57 32.16 -7.36
C SER A 16 13.95 33.31 -6.44
N LEU A 17 15.21 33.75 -6.52
CA LEU A 17 15.68 34.94 -5.80
C LEU A 17 14.75 36.14 -6.06
N TYR A 18 14.39 36.37 -7.33
CA TYR A 18 13.53 37.49 -7.74
C TYR A 18 12.13 37.40 -7.15
N ALA A 19 11.52 36.21 -7.15
CA ALA A 19 10.21 35.99 -6.54
C ALA A 19 10.26 36.25 -5.04
N GLN A 20 11.29 35.76 -4.33
CA GLN A 20 11.45 35.97 -2.90
C GLN A 20 11.57 37.46 -2.54
N ILE A 21 12.32 38.24 -3.30
CA ILE A 21 12.45 39.69 -3.05
C ILE A 21 11.12 40.42 -3.23
N ILE A 22 10.34 40.06 -4.26
CA ILE A 22 9.00 40.61 -4.47
C ILE A 22 8.10 40.24 -3.30
N LEU A 23 8.08 38.95 -2.91
CA LEU A 23 7.27 38.46 -1.80
C LEU A 23 7.66 39.10 -0.47
N GLU A 24 8.96 39.31 -0.20
CA GLU A 24 9.44 40.02 0.98
C GLU A 24 8.96 41.47 1.01
N GLU A 25 9.04 42.18 -0.11
CA GLU A 25 8.55 43.56 -0.20
C GLU A 25 7.04 43.64 0.02
N LEU A 26 6.28 42.71 -0.57
CA LEU A 26 4.84 42.60 -0.36
C LEU A 26 4.48 42.19 1.07
N LYS A 27 5.29 41.34 1.72
CA LYS A 27 5.14 40.98 3.15
C LYS A 27 5.40 42.17 4.07
N ARG A 28 6.41 43.00 3.79
CA ARG A 28 6.67 44.26 4.54
C ARG A 28 5.51 45.24 4.41
N ASN A 29 4.83 45.24 3.26
CA ASN A 29 3.68 46.08 2.97
C ASN A 29 2.35 45.31 3.06
N LYS A 30 2.24 44.32 3.95
CA LYS A 30 1.06 43.45 4.05
C LYS A 30 -0.24 44.26 4.17
N GLY A 31 -1.22 43.93 3.34
CA GLY A 31 -2.52 44.61 3.28
C GLY A 31 -2.53 45.93 2.49
N LYS A 32 -1.39 46.37 1.93
CA LYS A 32 -1.28 47.59 1.11
C LYS A 32 -0.99 47.26 -0.35
N ASN A 33 -1.40 48.18 -1.22
CA ASN A 33 -1.03 48.14 -2.65
C ASN A 33 0.41 48.62 -2.82
N VAL A 34 1.28 47.78 -3.39
CA VAL A 34 2.66 48.14 -3.75
C VAL A 34 2.73 48.42 -5.24
N LYS A 35 3.36 49.55 -5.62
CA LYS A 35 3.54 49.90 -7.03
C LYS A 35 4.44 48.88 -7.72
N ILE A 36 4.01 48.41 -8.89
CA ILE A 36 4.79 47.47 -9.70
C ILE A 36 6.08 48.12 -10.21
N GLU A 37 6.05 49.42 -10.53
CA GLU A 37 7.21 50.22 -10.89
C GLU A 37 8.30 50.13 -9.80
N ASN A 38 7.94 50.32 -8.54
CA ASN A 38 8.89 50.20 -7.42
C ASN A 38 9.51 48.80 -7.31
N LEU A 39 8.73 47.74 -7.57
CA LEU A 39 9.24 46.37 -7.57
C LEU A 39 10.20 46.13 -8.74
N ALA A 40 9.89 46.66 -9.92
CA ALA A 40 10.74 46.59 -11.10
C ALA A 40 12.04 47.36 -10.91
N ASP A 41 11.98 48.59 -10.39
CA ASP A 41 13.16 49.42 -10.12
C ASP A 41 14.10 48.76 -9.11
N LYS A 42 13.55 48.14 -8.06
CA LYS A 42 14.31 47.41 -7.04
C LYS A 42 15.07 46.20 -7.61
N LEU A 43 14.49 45.50 -8.58
CA LEU A 43 15.15 44.35 -9.23
C LEU A 43 16.07 44.79 -10.38
N LYS A 44 15.87 46.00 -10.92
CA LYS A 44 16.71 46.59 -11.96
C LYS A 44 18.05 47.09 -11.41
N SER A 45 18.09 47.58 -10.17
CA SER A 45 19.33 48.04 -9.53
C SER A 45 20.36 46.92 -9.33
N GLU A 46 21.64 47.29 -9.29
CA GLU A 46 22.72 46.36 -8.92
C GLU A 46 22.49 45.80 -7.50
N PRO A 47 22.83 44.51 -7.25
CA PRO A 47 23.54 43.58 -8.12
C PRO A 47 22.64 42.76 -9.07
N MET A 48 21.33 43.02 -9.12
CA MET A 48 20.38 42.13 -9.79
C MET A 48 20.24 42.36 -11.29
N GLY A 49 20.25 43.63 -11.73
CA GLY A 49 20.25 44.01 -13.14
C GLY A 49 19.07 43.45 -13.96
N LEU A 50 17.93 43.15 -13.33
CA LEU A 50 16.82 42.48 -13.99
C LEU A 50 16.00 43.49 -14.83
N ASN A 51 15.78 43.14 -16.10
CA ASN A 51 14.95 43.95 -16.99
C ASN A 51 13.48 43.99 -16.50
N PRO A 52 12.77 45.15 -16.52
CA PRO A 52 11.39 45.24 -16.05
C PRO A 52 10.43 44.21 -16.64
N GLU A 53 10.57 43.84 -17.91
CA GLU A 53 9.72 42.81 -18.54
C GLU A 53 9.90 41.43 -17.89
N MET A 54 11.10 41.11 -17.38
CA MET A 54 11.32 39.88 -16.63
C MET A 54 10.70 39.96 -15.24
N THR A 55 10.72 41.12 -14.58
CA THR A 55 9.97 41.34 -13.33
C THR A 55 8.47 41.13 -13.55
N TYR A 56 7.94 41.63 -14.67
CA TYR A 56 6.54 41.44 -15.05
C TYR A 56 6.20 39.97 -15.25
N LEU A 57 7.07 39.20 -15.89
CA LEU A 57 6.90 37.75 -16.00
C LEU A 57 6.87 37.07 -14.63
N VAL A 58 7.79 37.42 -13.72
CA VAL A 58 7.80 36.89 -12.33
C VAL A 58 6.49 37.24 -11.61
N LEU A 59 5.98 38.46 -11.77
CA LEU A 59 4.69 38.87 -11.20
C LEU A 59 3.52 38.05 -11.77
N VAL A 60 3.51 37.78 -13.08
CA VAL A 60 2.49 36.92 -13.69
C VAL A 60 2.55 35.50 -13.10
N VAL A 61 3.76 34.94 -12.92
CA VAL A 61 3.95 33.61 -12.34
C VAL A 61 3.53 33.57 -10.87
N LEU A 62 3.91 34.55 -10.07
CA LEU A 62 3.47 34.69 -8.67
C LEU A 62 1.93 34.81 -8.58
N THR A 63 1.31 35.54 -9.51
CA THR A 63 -0.15 35.68 -9.58
C THR A 63 -0.80 34.37 -10.00
N TYR A 64 -0.20 33.65 -10.94
CA TYR A 64 -0.68 32.35 -11.41
C TYR A 64 -0.62 31.31 -10.29
N ASN A 65 0.45 31.33 -9.50
CA ASN A 65 0.61 30.47 -8.34
C ASN A 65 -0.32 30.85 -7.18
N GLY A 66 -0.96 32.02 -7.25
CA GLY A 66 -1.94 32.51 -6.28
C GLY A 66 -1.32 33.19 -5.06
N GLU A 67 -0.01 33.44 -5.07
CA GLU A 67 0.72 34.04 -3.94
C GLU A 67 0.54 35.56 -3.83
N ILE A 68 0.22 36.19 -4.97
CA ILE A 68 -0.05 37.62 -5.06
C ILE A 68 -1.31 37.85 -5.89
N ASN A 69 -1.89 39.03 -5.72
CA ASN A 69 -2.94 39.55 -6.58
C ASN A 69 -2.49 40.84 -7.24
N LEU A 70 -2.81 41.01 -8.53
CA LEU A 70 -2.57 42.25 -9.25
C LEU A 70 -3.79 43.17 -9.16
N LYS A 71 -3.59 44.47 -9.30
CA LYS A 71 -4.67 45.47 -9.20
C LYS A 71 -4.66 46.38 -10.42
N LYS A 72 -5.81 46.44 -11.10
CA LYS A 72 -6.02 47.34 -12.24
C LYS A 72 -6.28 48.78 -11.78
N LYS A 73 -6.01 49.76 -12.64
CA LYS A 73 -6.58 51.11 -12.55
C LYS A 73 -8.11 50.99 -12.45
N GLY A 74 -8.69 51.50 -11.37
CA GLY A 74 -10.11 51.30 -11.03
C GLY A 74 -10.37 50.29 -9.90
N GLY A 75 -9.34 49.67 -9.33
CA GLY A 75 -9.44 48.88 -8.09
C GLY A 75 -9.79 47.40 -8.27
N ILE A 76 -10.05 46.95 -9.51
CA ILE A 76 -10.34 45.55 -9.83
C ILE A 76 -9.14 44.67 -9.47
N THR A 77 -9.39 43.62 -8.68
CA THR A 77 -8.41 42.57 -8.34
C THR A 77 -8.31 41.57 -9.49
N ILE A 78 -7.07 41.22 -9.82
CA ILE A 78 -6.71 40.25 -10.84
C ILE A 78 -6.07 39.08 -10.11
N THR A 79 -6.69 37.91 -10.25
CA THR A 79 -6.27 36.65 -9.65
C THR A 79 -5.71 35.71 -10.72
N SER A 80 -5.21 34.54 -10.31
CA SER A 80 -4.79 33.46 -11.23
C SER A 80 -5.87 33.12 -12.27
N SER A 81 -7.16 33.19 -11.91
CA SER A 81 -8.28 32.86 -12.80
C SER A 81 -8.52 33.88 -13.91
N ASP A 82 -8.00 35.11 -13.77
CA ASP A 82 -8.24 36.21 -14.71
C ASP A 82 -7.05 36.41 -15.68
N LEU A 83 -5.91 35.76 -15.42
CA LEU A 83 -4.66 35.97 -16.16
C LEU A 83 -4.79 35.70 -17.65
N SER A 84 -5.47 34.60 -18.02
CA SER A 84 -5.65 34.22 -19.43
C SER A 84 -6.35 35.32 -20.24
N ASP A 85 -7.37 35.95 -19.65
CA ASP A 85 -8.14 37.01 -20.32
C ASP A 85 -7.40 38.34 -20.36
N ILE A 86 -6.73 38.69 -19.27
CA ILE A 86 -6.06 40.00 -19.12
C ILE A 86 -4.79 40.07 -19.95
N PHE A 87 -4.03 38.98 -20.03
CA PHE A 87 -2.74 38.94 -20.71
C PHE A 87 -2.81 38.47 -22.16
N LYS A 88 -4.00 38.43 -22.79
CA LYS A 88 -4.15 38.20 -24.25
C LYS A 88 -3.35 39.20 -25.08
N VAL A 89 -3.18 40.42 -24.57
CA VAL A 89 -2.38 41.50 -25.19
C VAL A 89 -0.90 41.47 -24.79
N GLY A 90 -0.45 40.41 -24.12
CA GLY A 90 0.89 40.25 -23.59
C GLY A 90 1.20 41.19 -22.43
N LEU A 91 2.49 41.45 -22.19
CA LEU A 91 2.97 42.28 -21.07
C LEU A 91 2.51 43.75 -21.14
N LYS A 92 2.00 44.22 -22.28
CA LYS A 92 1.38 45.55 -22.41
C LYS A 92 0.21 45.77 -21.45
N ALA A 93 -0.40 44.69 -20.95
CA ALA A 93 -1.43 44.74 -19.91
C ALA A 93 -0.96 45.50 -18.65
N PHE A 94 0.33 45.48 -18.32
CA PHE A 94 0.89 46.17 -17.15
C PHE A 94 0.70 47.69 -17.17
N ASN A 95 0.47 48.32 -18.34
CA ASN A 95 0.12 49.74 -18.44
C ASN A 95 -1.17 50.11 -17.66
N GLN A 96 -2.05 49.13 -17.47
CA GLN A 96 -3.29 49.27 -16.72
C GLN A 96 -3.24 48.63 -15.34
N ILE A 97 -2.14 47.99 -14.94
CA ILE A 97 -1.98 47.24 -13.70
C ILE A 97 -0.88 47.89 -12.84
N PRO A 98 -1.18 48.97 -12.11
CA PRO A 98 -0.16 49.73 -11.39
C PRO A 98 0.31 49.07 -10.09
N TYR A 99 -0.47 48.15 -9.50
CA TYR A 99 -0.16 47.62 -8.17
C TYR A 99 -0.22 46.10 -8.08
N ALA A 100 0.57 45.57 -7.14
CA ALA A 100 0.55 44.21 -6.66
C ALA A 100 0.25 44.19 -5.15
N THR A 101 -0.36 43.11 -4.68
CA THR A 101 -0.73 42.88 -3.27
C THR A 101 -0.44 41.44 -2.90
N LEU A 102 -0.04 41.19 -1.65
CA LEU A 102 0.15 39.83 -1.15
C LEU A 102 -1.19 39.12 -0.96
N GLU A 103 -1.27 37.83 -1.31
CA GLU A 103 -2.37 36.97 -0.83
C GLU A 103 -2.20 36.70 0.66
N THR A 104 -3.25 36.93 1.45
CA THR A 104 -3.19 36.88 2.93
C THR A 104 -4.14 35.86 3.55
N GLU A 105 -4.96 35.19 2.74
CA GLU A 105 -5.89 34.18 3.22
C GLU A 105 -5.16 32.99 3.86
N PHE A 106 -4.05 32.52 3.29
CA PHE A 106 -3.13 31.52 3.86
C PHE A 106 -1.82 31.47 3.06
N PRO A 107 -0.75 30.81 3.58
CA PRO A 107 0.50 30.63 2.85
C PRO A 107 0.36 29.65 1.67
N VAL A 108 0.07 30.17 0.48
CA VAL A 108 -0.30 29.38 -0.71
C VAL A 108 0.74 28.31 -1.07
N ASP A 109 2.02 28.67 -1.12
CA ASP A 109 3.10 27.74 -1.47
C ASP A 109 3.21 26.54 -0.52
N SER A 110 3.15 26.79 0.79
CA SER A 110 3.21 25.73 1.79
C SER A 110 2.08 24.73 1.63
N ILE A 111 0.87 25.23 1.29
CA ILE A 111 -0.30 24.39 1.08
C ILE A 111 -0.23 23.65 -0.25
N ILE A 112 0.30 24.27 -1.31
CA ILE A 112 0.57 23.58 -2.58
C ILE A 112 1.50 22.39 -2.37
N LYS A 113 2.60 22.57 -1.61
CA LYS A 113 3.53 21.49 -1.27
C LYS A 113 2.84 20.37 -0.48
N LEU A 114 2.01 20.71 0.50
CA LEU A 114 1.22 19.75 1.25
C LEU A 114 0.22 19.00 0.34
N PHE A 115 -0.47 19.68 -0.56
CA PHE A 115 -1.38 19.06 -1.53
C PHE A 115 -0.64 18.05 -2.40
N LYS A 116 0.54 18.40 -2.93
CA LYS A 116 1.38 17.46 -3.69
C LYS A 116 1.76 16.24 -2.84
N ALA A 117 2.12 16.43 -1.55
CA ALA A 117 2.46 15.33 -0.64
C ALA A 117 1.27 14.41 -0.32
N LEU A 118 0.05 14.95 -0.29
CA LEU A 118 -1.20 14.21 -0.10
C LEU A 118 -1.78 13.62 -1.39
N GLU A 119 -1.07 13.76 -2.53
CA GLU A 119 -1.53 13.36 -3.87
C GLU A 119 -2.84 14.07 -4.29
N LEU A 120 -3.02 15.32 -3.87
CA LEU A 120 -4.16 16.18 -4.21
C LEU A 120 -3.78 17.17 -5.32
N ASN A 121 -4.79 17.68 -6.04
CA ASN A 121 -4.58 18.64 -7.13
C ASN A 121 -4.19 20.04 -6.59
N PRO A 122 -2.93 20.50 -6.80
CA PRO A 122 -2.49 21.82 -6.33
C PRO A 122 -3.19 22.99 -7.04
N GLY A 123 -3.76 22.77 -8.23
CA GLY A 123 -4.50 23.79 -8.97
C GLY A 123 -5.72 24.35 -8.21
N LEU A 124 -6.32 23.54 -7.33
CA LEU A 124 -7.46 23.95 -6.49
C LEU A 124 -7.08 25.03 -5.46
N ILE A 125 -5.81 25.11 -5.10
CA ILE A 125 -5.28 26.12 -4.17
C ILE A 125 -4.92 27.41 -4.91
N ARG A 126 -4.33 27.27 -6.10
CA ARG A 126 -3.92 28.38 -6.97
C ARG A 126 -5.10 29.25 -7.39
N ASN A 127 -6.24 28.65 -7.70
CA ASN A 127 -7.45 29.36 -8.11
C ASN A 127 -8.36 29.68 -6.91
N PRO A 128 -8.57 30.97 -6.57
CA PRO A 128 -9.45 31.35 -5.46
C PRO A 128 -10.87 30.78 -5.56
N LYS A 129 -11.41 30.62 -6.78
CA LYS A 129 -12.76 30.10 -7.01
C LYS A 129 -12.89 28.61 -6.64
N ASP A 130 -11.79 27.87 -6.68
CA ASP A 130 -11.76 26.43 -6.42
C ASP A 130 -11.38 26.07 -4.97
N ARG A 131 -10.98 27.05 -4.15
CA ARG A 131 -10.51 26.82 -2.78
C ARG A 131 -11.53 26.11 -1.89
N ILE A 132 -12.83 26.34 -2.10
CA ILE A 132 -13.90 25.62 -1.39
C ILE A 132 -13.85 24.12 -1.71
N LYS A 133 -13.66 23.78 -2.99
CA LYS A 133 -13.48 22.38 -3.43
C LYS A 133 -12.17 21.80 -2.88
N ALA A 134 -11.11 22.60 -2.83
CA ALA A 134 -9.84 22.20 -2.22
C ALA A 134 -10.03 21.74 -0.75
N VAL A 135 -10.81 22.49 0.04
CA VAL A 135 -11.13 22.10 1.42
C VAL A 135 -11.90 20.79 1.48
N GLN A 136 -12.88 20.58 0.58
CA GLN A 136 -13.64 19.33 0.54
C GLN A 136 -12.76 18.12 0.20
N GLU A 137 -11.91 18.22 -0.82
CA GLU A 137 -11.00 17.14 -1.22
C GLU A 137 -9.96 16.86 -0.13
N PHE A 138 -9.39 17.90 0.47
CA PHE A 138 -8.44 17.78 1.57
C PHE A 138 -9.03 17.04 2.78
N ARG A 139 -10.27 17.37 3.15
CA ARG A 139 -10.97 16.70 4.26
C ARG A 139 -11.28 15.25 3.94
N THR A 140 -11.77 14.97 2.74
CA THR A 140 -12.03 13.61 2.28
C THR A 140 -10.76 12.77 2.36
N LYS A 141 -9.63 13.31 1.88
CA LYS A 141 -8.34 12.62 1.92
C LYS A 141 -7.85 12.40 3.35
N SER A 142 -7.99 13.39 4.22
CA SER A 142 -7.62 13.29 5.63
C SER A 142 -8.42 12.20 6.37
N LEU A 143 -9.73 12.09 6.08
CA LEU A 143 -10.59 11.03 6.61
C LEU A 143 -10.23 9.66 6.04
N GLU A 144 -9.92 9.58 4.74
CA GLU A 144 -9.46 8.35 4.10
C GLU A 144 -8.19 7.82 4.79
N ILE A 145 -7.20 8.68 5.01
CA ILE A 145 -5.95 8.33 5.70
C ILE A 145 -6.24 7.85 7.13
N GLN A 146 -7.10 8.57 7.89
CA GLN A 146 -7.48 8.15 9.24
C GLN A 146 -8.11 6.75 9.24
N ASN A 147 -9.00 6.46 8.29
CA ASN A 147 -9.65 5.16 8.19
C ASN A 147 -8.66 4.05 7.81
N GLN A 148 -7.75 4.31 6.87
CA GLN A 148 -6.68 3.38 6.50
C GLN A 148 -5.77 3.05 7.68
N LEU A 149 -5.40 4.04 8.49
CA LEU A 149 -4.59 3.83 9.70
C LEU A 149 -5.30 2.95 10.73
N LYS A 150 -6.60 3.18 10.95
CA LYS A 150 -7.40 2.33 11.84
C LYS A 150 -7.48 0.89 11.32
N LEU A 151 -7.74 0.71 10.03
CA LEU A 151 -7.80 -0.61 9.40
C LEU A 151 -6.48 -1.37 9.53
N ILE A 152 -5.34 -0.71 9.30
CA ILE A 152 -4.02 -1.32 9.45
C ILE A 152 -3.75 -1.75 10.90
N LYS A 153 -4.09 -0.92 11.89
CA LYS A 153 -3.95 -1.28 13.31
C LYS A 153 -4.84 -2.47 13.69
N ASN A 154 -6.05 -2.53 13.16
CA ASN A 154 -6.95 -3.67 13.35
C ASN A 154 -6.41 -4.94 12.69
N ASN A 155 -5.94 -4.87 11.44
CA ASN A 155 -5.38 -6.00 10.73
C ASN A 155 -4.12 -6.53 11.42
N LEU A 156 -3.24 -5.66 11.93
CA LEU A 156 -2.07 -6.06 12.71
C LEU A 156 -2.49 -6.83 13.98
N SER A 157 -3.51 -6.35 14.67
CA SER A 157 -4.06 -7.00 15.86
C SER A 157 -4.64 -8.38 15.51
N GLU A 158 -5.36 -8.48 14.38
CA GLU A 158 -5.89 -9.74 13.89
C GLU A 158 -4.77 -10.74 13.58
N ILE A 159 -3.74 -10.35 12.81
CA ILE A 159 -2.59 -11.22 12.52
C ILE A 159 -1.91 -11.68 13.81
N SER A 160 -1.73 -10.77 14.77
CA SER A 160 -1.08 -11.06 16.06
C SER A 160 -1.84 -12.10 16.90
N SER A 161 -3.16 -12.19 16.73
CA SER A 161 -4.03 -13.14 17.43
C SER A 161 -4.06 -14.53 16.78
N LYS A 162 -3.60 -14.68 15.54
CA LYS A 162 -3.61 -15.97 14.84
C LYS A 162 -2.57 -16.92 15.45
N PRO A 163 -2.88 -18.23 15.57
CA PRO A 163 -2.00 -19.20 16.24
C PRO A 163 -0.69 -19.45 15.48
N SER A 164 -0.69 -19.27 14.17
CA SER A 164 0.49 -19.46 13.32
C SER A 164 1.25 -18.14 13.16
N LYS A 165 2.20 -17.88 14.06
CA LYS A 165 3.11 -16.72 13.96
C LYS A 165 4.27 -17.05 13.03
N PHE A 166 4.09 -16.82 11.74
CA PHE A 166 5.11 -17.05 10.70
C PHE A 166 5.60 -15.76 10.05
N ILE A 167 5.09 -14.61 10.50
CA ILE A 167 5.45 -13.28 10.00
C ILE A 167 6.23 -12.53 11.08
N ALA A 168 7.15 -11.69 10.65
CA ALA A 168 7.87 -10.73 11.51
C ALA A 168 6.94 -9.61 12.02
N ILE A 169 6.01 -9.96 12.92
CA ILE A 169 5.01 -9.04 13.49
C ILE A 169 5.66 -7.86 14.22
N LYS A 170 6.79 -8.09 14.90
CA LYS A 170 7.47 -7.05 15.70
C LYS A 170 7.96 -5.91 14.81
N SER A 171 8.75 -6.21 13.79
CA SER A 171 9.27 -5.22 12.85
C SER A 171 8.16 -4.57 12.02
N LEU A 172 7.12 -5.31 11.64
CA LEU A 172 5.93 -4.72 11.01
C LEU A 172 5.21 -3.72 11.93
N SER A 173 5.14 -4.00 13.24
CA SER A 173 4.58 -3.07 14.22
C SER A 173 5.41 -1.79 14.33
N GLU A 174 6.74 -1.91 14.34
CA GLU A 174 7.67 -0.76 14.36
C GLU A 174 7.48 0.14 13.12
N GLU A 175 7.26 -0.44 11.94
CA GLU A 175 6.92 0.32 10.73
C GLU A 175 5.57 1.04 10.83
N ILE A 176 4.56 0.42 11.44
CA ILE A 176 3.23 1.00 11.62
C ILE A 176 3.24 2.14 12.66
N GLU A 177 4.11 2.07 13.66
CA GLU A 177 4.26 3.13 14.67
C GLU A 177 4.75 4.46 14.08
N LYS A 178 5.52 4.42 12.98
CA LYS A 178 5.93 5.63 12.24
C LYS A 178 4.74 6.47 11.76
N PHE A 179 3.57 5.85 11.58
CA PHE A 179 2.38 6.60 11.19
C PHE A 179 1.83 7.54 12.28
N ASN A 180 2.24 7.39 13.54
CA ASN A 180 1.90 8.34 14.59
C ASN A 180 2.51 9.74 14.34
N GLU A 181 3.51 9.83 13.48
CA GLU A 181 4.14 11.10 13.06
C GLU A 181 3.27 11.87 12.05
N ILE A 182 2.26 11.24 11.45
CA ILE A 182 1.35 11.94 10.54
C ILE A 182 0.39 12.79 11.41
N PRO A 183 0.32 14.11 11.23
CA PRO A 183 -0.47 15.01 12.08
C PRO A 183 -1.98 14.98 11.74
N ILE A 184 -2.59 13.79 11.73
CA ILE A 184 -3.97 13.55 11.29
C ILE A 184 -4.99 14.42 12.03
N GLU A 185 -4.82 14.61 13.33
CA GLU A 185 -5.71 15.45 14.12
C GLU A 185 -5.70 16.91 13.65
N GLU A 186 -4.56 17.42 13.20
CA GLU A 186 -4.43 18.77 12.65
C GLU A 186 -5.03 18.86 11.25
N LEU A 187 -4.76 17.88 10.39
CA LEU A 187 -5.35 17.82 9.06
C LEU A 187 -6.90 17.83 9.13
N LEU A 188 -7.48 17.10 10.08
CA LEU A 188 -8.94 17.06 10.26
C LEU A 188 -9.55 18.36 10.81
N LYS A 189 -8.74 19.28 11.34
CA LYS A 189 -9.21 20.61 11.82
C LYS A 189 -9.48 21.58 10.68
N VAL A 190 -9.05 21.30 9.45
CA VAL A 190 -9.31 22.15 8.28
C VAL A 190 -10.79 22.01 7.88
N LYS A 191 -11.60 23.06 8.12
CA LYS A 191 -13.04 23.07 7.80
C LYS A 191 -13.44 24.14 6.80
N SER A 192 -12.62 25.18 6.66
CA SER A 192 -12.80 26.33 5.80
C SER A 192 -11.47 26.73 5.15
N VAL A 193 -11.50 27.60 4.15
CA VAL A 193 -10.28 28.01 3.41
C VAL A 193 -9.26 28.68 4.34
N ASN A 194 -9.71 29.54 5.26
CA ASN A 194 -8.82 30.20 6.22
C ASN A 194 -8.18 29.22 7.23
N ASP A 195 -8.74 28.01 7.41
CA ASP A 195 -8.15 26.99 8.28
C ASP A 195 -6.86 26.39 7.73
N PHE A 196 -6.53 26.59 6.45
CA PHE A 196 -5.25 26.16 5.90
C PHE A 196 -4.04 26.78 6.63
N LYS A 197 -4.20 27.93 7.29
CA LYS A 197 -3.19 28.52 8.18
C LYS A 197 -2.76 27.60 9.34
N LYS A 198 -3.60 26.62 9.70
CA LYS A 198 -3.35 25.67 10.80
C LYS A 198 -2.48 24.49 10.38
N VAL A 199 -2.29 24.26 9.08
CA VAL A 199 -1.58 23.10 8.51
C VAL A 199 -0.40 23.55 7.66
N VAL A 200 0.40 24.45 8.23
CA VAL A 200 1.63 24.96 7.61
C VAL A 200 2.81 24.24 8.24
N TYR A 201 3.46 23.40 7.43
CA TYR A 201 4.57 22.57 7.87
C TYR A 201 5.88 22.95 7.18
N THR A 202 6.99 22.55 7.78
CA THR A 202 8.31 22.66 7.14
C THR A 202 8.44 21.64 6.01
N ASP A 203 9.33 21.90 5.04
CA ASP A 203 9.56 20.99 3.92
C ASP A 203 9.95 19.57 4.38
N ASN A 204 10.70 19.45 5.48
CA ASN A 204 11.07 18.17 6.07
C ASN A 204 9.84 17.36 6.52
N ILE A 205 8.90 18.00 7.23
CA ILE A 205 7.66 17.36 7.69
C ILE A 205 6.80 16.95 6.47
N ILE A 206 6.72 17.79 5.43
CA ILE A 206 5.96 17.48 4.21
C ILE A 206 6.55 16.23 3.50
N ILE A 207 7.88 16.14 3.41
CA ILE A 207 8.58 14.97 2.85
C ILE A 207 8.28 13.72 3.68
N GLN A 208 8.31 13.84 5.01
CA GLN A 208 8.01 12.75 5.94
C GLN A 208 6.56 12.26 5.78
N ILE A 209 5.58 13.18 5.69
CA ILE A 209 4.18 12.85 5.40
C ILE A 209 4.08 12.07 4.09
N LYS A 210 4.72 12.54 3.01
CA LYS A 210 4.72 11.86 1.71
C LYS A 210 5.29 10.44 1.81
N ASN A 211 6.43 10.26 2.47
CA ASN A 211 7.06 8.96 2.64
C ASN A 211 6.19 8.01 3.48
N ASN A 212 5.60 8.51 4.56
CA ASN A 212 4.71 7.73 5.42
C ASN A 212 3.43 7.31 4.69
N LEU A 213 2.87 8.15 3.81
CA LEU A 213 1.74 7.77 2.96
C LEU A 213 2.10 6.72 1.90
N ALA A 214 3.31 6.79 1.33
CA ALA A 214 3.81 5.75 0.44
C ALA A 214 3.98 4.41 1.17
N LEU A 215 4.49 4.43 2.40
CA LEU A 215 4.59 3.25 3.27
C LEU A 215 3.20 2.70 3.64
N LEU A 216 2.25 3.59 3.99
CA LEU A 216 0.86 3.23 4.28
C LEU A 216 0.24 2.41 3.15
N LYS A 217 0.44 2.84 1.90
CA LYS A 217 -0.02 2.12 0.72
C LYS A 217 0.61 0.72 0.60
N LYS A 218 1.93 0.60 0.80
CA LYS A 218 2.62 -0.71 0.76
C LYS A 218 2.11 -1.67 1.82
N ILE A 219 1.91 -1.18 3.05
CA ILE A 219 1.39 -1.99 4.16
C ILE A 219 -0.04 -2.43 3.88
N LYS A 220 -0.90 -1.54 3.36
CA LYS A 220 -2.26 -1.88 2.94
C LYS A 220 -2.26 -3.00 1.89
N GLU A 221 -1.47 -2.85 0.82
CA GLU A 221 -1.35 -3.87 -0.23
C GLU A 221 -0.85 -5.22 0.33
N PHE A 222 0.08 -5.20 1.28
CA PHE A 222 0.51 -6.41 1.98
C PHE A 222 -0.65 -7.07 2.73
N PHE A 223 -1.47 -6.32 3.48
CA PHE A 223 -2.61 -6.90 4.20
C PHE A 223 -3.67 -7.47 3.25
N ASP A 224 -3.90 -6.82 2.11
CA ASP A 224 -4.80 -7.32 1.07
C ASP A 224 -4.29 -8.68 0.56
N ASP A 225 -3.01 -8.78 0.19
CA ASP A 225 -2.37 -10.03 -0.24
C ASP A 225 -2.37 -11.10 0.88
N PHE A 226 -2.19 -10.67 2.13
CA PHE A 226 -2.18 -11.56 3.29
C PHE A 226 -3.51 -12.28 3.48
N ASN A 227 -4.59 -11.50 3.39
CA ASN A 227 -5.96 -11.98 3.51
C ASN A 227 -6.41 -12.77 2.28
N GLU A 228 -5.96 -12.38 1.07
CA GLU A 228 -6.31 -13.07 -0.17
C GLU A 228 -5.70 -14.48 -0.24
N PHE A 229 -4.39 -14.61 -0.05
CA PHE A 229 -3.70 -15.88 -0.32
C PHE A 229 -2.65 -16.28 0.71
N ILE A 230 -1.84 -15.34 1.26
CA ILE A 230 -0.65 -15.73 2.06
C ILE A 230 -1.06 -16.58 3.26
N TYR A 231 -2.07 -16.16 4.02
CA TYR A 231 -2.47 -16.89 5.21
C TYR A 231 -2.98 -18.30 4.90
N LYS A 232 -3.94 -18.42 3.98
CA LYS A 232 -4.57 -19.69 3.62
C LYS A 232 -3.55 -20.67 3.05
N GLU A 233 -2.71 -20.21 2.12
CA GLU A 233 -1.74 -21.06 1.46
C GLU A 233 -0.59 -21.46 2.39
N TYR A 234 -0.14 -20.56 3.27
CA TYR A 234 0.85 -20.90 4.29
C TYR A 234 0.32 -21.92 5.30
N VAL A 235 -0.93 -21.76 5.78
CA VAL A 235 -1.54 -22.75 6.69
C VAL A 235 -1.62 -24.12 6.03
N TYR A 236 -2.00 -24.18 4.74
CA TYR A 236 -1.98 -25.43 3.98
C TYR A 236 -0.56 -26.04 3.90
N LEU A 237 0.44 -25.22 3.61
CA LEU A 237 1.84 -25.64 3.57
C LEU A 237 2.30 -26.19 4.93
N ASN A 238 2.04 -25.46 6.01
CA ASN A 238 2.46 -25.86 7.36
C ASN A 238 1.80 -27.18 7.79
N ASN A 239 0.47 -27.29 7.61
CA ASN A 239 -0.28 -28.48 8.02
C ASN A 239 0.09 -29.72 7.19
N SER A 240 0.26 -29.55 5.87
CA SER A 240 0.66 -30.66 4.99
C SER A 240 2.07 -31.15 5.30
N PHE A 241 3.01 -30.23 5.56
CA PHE A 241 4.38 -30.60 5.91
C PHE A 241 4.47 -31.26 7.29
N GLU A 242 3.70 -30.77 8.27
CA GLU A 242 3.59 -31.39 9.60
C GLU A 242 3.06 -32.83 9.48
N TRP A 243 2.03 -33.05 8.66
CA TRP A 243 1.47 -34.37 8.42
C TRP A 243 2.46 -35.34 7.74
N ILE A 244 3.21 -34.86 6.75
CA ILE A 244 4.30 -35.65 6.13
C ILE A 244 5.35 -36.05 7.17
N ASN A 245 5.75 -35.13 8.04
CA ASN A 245 6.75 -35.41 9.07
C ASN A 245 6.26 -36.41 10.12
N LYS A 246 4.97 -36.40 10.45
CA LYS A 246 4.33 -37.40 11.34
C LYS A 246 4.17 -38.78 10.70
N SER A 247 4.39 -38.92 9.39
CA SER A 247 4.15 -40.15 8.62
C SER A 247 5.43 -40.71 7.95
N PRO A 248 6.50 -41.00 8.72
CA PRO A 248 7.79 -41.41 8.16
C PRO A 248 7.76 -42.77 7.45
N SER A 249 6.79 -43.63 7.76
CA SER A 249 6.60 -44.92 7.09
C SER A 249 6.07 -44.80 5.65
N VAL A 250 5.50 -43.65 5.29
CA VAL A 250 4.89 -43.39 3.97
C VAL A 250 5.74 -42.45 3.12
N PHE A 251 6.37 -41.45 3.75
CA PHE A 251 7.17 -40.42 3.07
C PHE A 251 8.65 -40.53 3.48
N LEU A 252 9.51 -40.84 2.52
CA LEU A 252 10.95 -40.94 2.71
C LEU A 252 11.59 -39.55 2.66
N GLU A 253 12.82 -39.40 3.18
CA GLU A 253 13.51 -38.10 3.17
C GLU A 253 13.78 -37.56 1.75
N ALA A 254 13.97 -38.43 0.77
CA ALA A 254 14.10 -38.03 -0.63
C ALA A 254 12.84 -37.31 -1.15
N ASP A 255 11.65 -37.73 -0.70
CA ASP A 255 10.37 -37.14 -1.09
C ASP A 255 10.17 -35.74 -0.47
N LYS A 256 10.89 -35.43 0.62
CA LYS A 256 10.74 -34.19 1.40
C LYS A 256 11.74 -33.11 0.99
N ARG A 257 12.78 -33.45 0.23
CA ARG A 257 13.91 -32.53 -0.03
C ARG A 257 13.46 -31.27 -0.78
N SER A 258 12.77 -31.42 -1.91
CA SER A 258 12.29 -30.27 -2.70
C SER A 258 11.30 -29.41 -1.90
N LEU A 259 10.41 -30.06 -1.14
CA LEU A 259 9.45 -29.38 -0.26
C LEU A 259 10.16 -28.55 0.83
N LYS A 260 11.21 -29.10 1.46
CA LYS A 260 12.03 -28.39 2.47
C LYS A 260 12.71 -27.15 1.87
N ASP A 261 13.24 -27.27 0.66
CA ASP A 261 13.91 -26.16 -0.04
C ASP A 261 12.90 -25.02 -0.31
N ILE A 262 11.69 -25.33 -0.82
CA ILE A 262 10.63 -24.33 -1.04
C ILE A 262 10.19 -23.70 0.29
N ILE A 263 10.01 -24.49 1.35
CA ILE A 263 9.62 -23.97 2.67
C ILE A 263 10.67 -22.99 3.20
N LYS A 264 11.96 -23.27 2.99
CA LYS A 264 13.05 -22.39 3.42
C LYS A 264 12.96 -21.03 2.72
N GLU A 265 12.74 -21.02 1.41
CA GLU A 265 12.57 -19.79 0.63
C GLU A 265 11.31 -19.01 1.05
N VAL A 266 10.20 -19.71 1.26
CA VAL A 266 8.95 -19.10 1.76
C VAL A 266 9.17 -18.43 3.12
N LYS A 267 9.85 -19.11 4.06
CA LYS A 267 10.16 -18.56 5.38
C LYS A 267 11.09 -17.35 5.30
N SER A 268 12.12 -17.38 4.46
CA SER A 268 13.02 -16.23 4.33
C SER A 268 12.30 -14.94 3.91
N ILE A 269 11.27 -15.05 3.05
CA ILE A 269 10.46 -13.90 2.65
C ILE A 269 9.53 -13.45 3.78
N LEU A 270 8.88 -14.39 4.49
CA LEU A 270 7.91 -14.09 5.55
C LEU A 270 8.55 -13.52 6.83
N GLU A 271 9.80 -13.87 7.10
CA GLU A 271 10.58 -13.36 8.24
C GLU A 271 11.22 -12.00 7.96
N ASN A 272 11.28 -11.56 6.69
CA ASN A 272 11.84 -10.26 6.31
C ASN A 272 10.73 -9.24 6.01
N THR A 273 10.68 -8.16 6.80
CA THR A 273 9.65 -7.11 6.62
C THR A 273 9.83 -6.33 5.31
N ASP A 274 11.06 -6.09 4.87
CA ASP A 274 11.30 -5.37 3.62
C ASP A 274 10.80 -6.16 2.42
N ASP A 275 11.01 -7.48 2.43
CA ASP A 275 10.52 -8.37 1.38
C ASP A 275 8.99 -8.49 1.43
N LEU A 276 8.39 -8.54 2.61
CA LEU A 276 6.92 -8.51 2.75
C LEU A 276 6.31 -7.23 2.21
N LEU A 277 6.92 -6.08 2.41
CA LEU A 277 6.42 -4.80 1.91
C LEU A 277 6.73 -4.59 0.41
N ASN A 278 7.62 -5.41 -0.16
CA ASN A 278 7.93 -5.41 -1.59
C ASN A 278 6.93 -6.27 -2.40
N ARG A 279 6.26 -5.64 -3.36
CA ARG A 279 5.26 -6.28 -4.22
C ARG A 279 5.82 -7.43 -5.08
N ASP A 280 7.04 -7.29 -5.59
CA ASP A 280 7.66 -8.31 -6.43
C ASP A 280 8.02 -9.56 -5.62
N GLN A 281 8.51 -9.36 -4.39
CA GLN A 281 8.78 -10.45 -3.46
C GLN A 281 7.50 -11.16 -3.03
N ARG A 282 6.41 -10.43 -2.77
CA ARG A 282 5.09 -11.05 -2.52
C ARG A 282 4.57 -11.86 -3.72
N ARG A 283 4.83 -11.43 -4.95
CA ARG A 283 4.49 -12.19 -6.15
C ARG A 283 5.31 -13.48 -6.27
N ILE A 284 6.62 -13.41 -5.95
CA ILE A 284 7.48 -14.59 -5.88
C ILE A 284 6.96 -15.55 -4.82
N LEU A 285 6.61 -15.06 -3.63
CA LEU A 285 6.02 -15.82 -2.54
C LEU A 285 4.74 -16.56 -3.00
N LYS A 286 3.82 -15.89 -3.70
CA LYS A 286 2.62 -16.51 -4.29
C LYS A 286 3.01 -17.68 -5.21
N GLY A 287 3.98 -17.48 -6.10
CA GLY A 287 4.48 -18.53 -6.97
C GLY A 287 5.07 -19.72 -6.21
N LYS A 288 5.83 -19.47 -5.14
CA LYS A 288 6.45 -20.52 -4.31
C LYS A 288 5.42 -21.31 -3.51
N LEU A 289 4.40 -20.65 -2.95
CA LEU A 289 3.30 -21.32 -2.27
C LEU A 289 2.49 -22.21 -3.22
N GLN A 290 2.23 -21.74 -4.43
CA GLN A 290 1.59 -22.53 -5.49
C GLN A 290 2.47 -23.71 -5.94
N GLN A 291 3.78 -23.48 -6.10
CA GLN A 291 4.74 -24.53 -6.41
C GLN A 291 4.74 -25.62 -5.33
N TYR A 292 4.80 -25.23 -4.05
CA TYR A 292 4.72 -26.16 -2.92
C TYR A 292 3.45 -27.00 -3.00
N LYS A 293 2.28 -26.38 -3.20
CA LYS A 293 1.01 -27.09 -3.29
C LYS A 293 1.03 -28.13 -4.40
N LYS A 294 1.52 -27.77 -5.59
CA LYS A 294 1.62 -28.68 -6.74
C LYS A 294 2.56 -29.86 -6.44
N GLU A 295 3.75 -29.59 -5.91
CA GLU A 295 4.72 -30.64 -5.57
C GLU A 295 4.20 -31.58 -4.47
N TYR A 296 3.58 -31.02 -3.43
CA TYR A 296 2.96 -31.79 -2.37
C TYR A 296 1.84 -32.68 -2.91
N THR A 297 0.94 -32.17 -3.75
CA THR A 297 -0.15 -32.96 -4.34
C THR A 297 0.40 -34.12 -5.16
N ILE A 298 1.43 -33.91 -5.99
CA ILE A 298 2.07 -34.97 -6.78
C ILE A 298 2.69 -36.03 -5.85
N CYS A 299 3.45 -35.59 -4.85
CA CYS A 299 4.09 -36.46 -3.86
C CYS A 299 3.05 -37.32 -3.13
N TYR A 300 2.03 -36.67 -2.56
CA TYR A 300 0.93 -37.32 -1.87
C TYR A 300 0.22 -38.33 -2.76
N PHE A 301 -0.15 -37.94 -3.98
CA PHE A 301 -0.89 -38.79 -4.90
C PHE A 301 -0.10 -40.04 -5.31
N ASN A 302 1.19 -39.89 -5.58
CA ASN A 302 2.07 -41.02 -5.87
C ASN A 302 2.13 -42.00 -4.69
N LYS A 303 2.22 -41.51 -3.45
CA LYS A 303 2.17 -42.38 -2.27
C LYS A 303 0.81 -43.04 -2.12
N HIS A 304 -0.28 -42.27 -2.22
CA HIS A 304 -1.64 -42.76 -2.10
C HIS A 304 -1.94 -43.93 -3.06
N ILE A 305 -1.60 -43.79 -4.35
CA ILE A 305 -1.81 -44.85 -5.33
C ILE A 305 -1.08 -46.14 -4.94
N ASN A 306 0.15 -46.01 -4.42
CA ASN A 306 1.00 -47.14 -4.07
C ASN A 306 0.63 -47.79 -2.71
N THR A 307 -0.01 -47.06 -1.79
CA THR A 307 -0.27 -47.54 -0.41
C THR A 307 -1.73 -47.87 -0.12
N VAL A 308 -2.68 -47.22 -0.77
CA VAL A 308 -4.12 -47.44 -0.52
C VAL A 308 -4.99 -47.43 -1.78
N GLY A 309 -4.40 -47.11 -2.93
CA GLY A 309 -5.10 -46.93 -4.19
C GLY A 309 -4.95 -48.09 -5.17
N LYS A 310 -5.10 -47.75 -6.46
CA LYS A 310 -5.31 -48.71 -7.55
C LYS A 310 -4.13 -49.65 -7.85
N LYS A 311 -2.91 -49.35 -7.39
CA LYS A 311 -1.74 -50.21 -7.64
C LYS A 311 -1.62 -51.36 -6.64
N ILE A 312 -2.45 -51.39 -5.60
CA ILE A 312 -2.54 -52.53 -4.69
C ILE A 312 -3.51 -53.58 -5.26
N GLU A 313 -3.12 -54.85 -5.13
CA GLU A 313 -3.92 -56.00 -5.57
C GLU A 313 -5.10 -56.28 -4.61
N TRP A 314 -6.03 -55.34 -4.50
CA TRP A 314 -7.23 -55.47 -3.67
C TRP A 314 -8.09 -56.69 -4.01
N ASN A 315 -8.00 -57.17 -5.25
CA ASN A 315 -8.67 -58.38 -5.72
C ASN A 315 -8.27 -59.62 -4.89
N LYS A 316 -7.02 -59.70 -4.41
CA LYS A 316 -6.57 -60.79 -3.54
C LYS A 316 -7.28 -60.77 -2.18
N LEU A 317 -7.45 -59.58 -1.60
CA LEU A 317 -8.20 -59.43 -0.36
C LEU A 317 -9.69 -59.78 -0.57
N GLU A 318 -10.26 -59.35 -1.68
CA GLU A 318 -11.64 -59.64 -2.04
C GLU A 318 -11.88 -61.14 -2.27
N SER A 319 -10.95 -61.83 -2.95
CA SER A 319 -11.02 -63.29 -3.16
C SER A 319 -10.89 -64.06 -1.85
N ILE A 320 -9.99 -63.64 -0.94
CA ILE A 320 -9.87 -64.25 0.40
C ILE A 320 -11.17 -64.05 1.19
N ASN A 321 -11.73 -62.84 1.18
CA ASN A 321 -12.97 -62.56 1.91
C ASN A 321 -14.19 -63.34 1.37
N LYS A 322 -14.21 -63.66 0.07
CA LYS A 322 -15.27 -64.44 -0.59
C LYS A 322 -15.02 -65.96 -0.61
N SER A 323 -13.85 -66.42 -0.14
CA SER A 323 -13.44 -67.83 -0.20
C SER A 323 -14.40 -68.77 0.55
N THR A 324 -14.54 -69.98 0.03
CA THR A 324 -15.39 -71.03 0.63
C THR A 324 -14.86 -71.49 1.98
N GLU A 325 -13.54 -71.48 2.15
CA GLU A 325 -12.83 -71.89 3.36
C GLU A 325 -13.09 -70.90 4.50
N LEU A 326 -13.02 -69.59 4.22
CA LEU A 326 -13.30 -68.56 5.22
C LEU A 326 -14.78 -68.53 5.62
N LYS A 327 -15.71 -68.80 4.69
CA LYS A 327 -17.14 -68.97 4.99
C LYS A 327 -17.36 -70.14 5.96
N ARG A 328 -16.78 -71.32 5.67
CA ARG A 328 -16.84 -72.48 6.57
C ARG A 328 -16.27 -72.18 7.96
N LEU A 329 -15.14 -71.46 8.04
CA LEU A 329 -14.57 -71.05 9.32
C LEU A 329 -15.50 -70.10 10.10
N ARG A 330 -16.18 -69.17 9.42
CA ARG A 330 -17.19 -68.30 10.02
C ARG A 330 -18.40 -69.10 10.52
N ASP A 331 -18.83 -70.13 9.80
CA ASP A 331 -19.93 -71.01 10.22
C ASP A 331 -19.54 -71.85 11.45
N MET A 332 -18.30 -72.35 11.50
CA MET A 332 -17.76 -73.10 12.64
C MET A 332 -17.61 -72.27 13.93
N LYS A 333 -17.64 -70.92 13.83
CA LYS A 333 -17.64 -70.01 14.99
C LYS A 333 -18.84 -70.23 15.92
N ALA A 334 -19.94 -70.80 15.43
CA ALA A 334 -21.13 -71.11 16.22
C ALA A 334 -20.94 -72.32 17.17
N ILE A 335 -19.87 -73.10 17.01
CA ILE A 335 -19.59 -74.29 17.81
C ILE A 335 -18.87 -73.86 19.11
N ARG A 336 -19.54 -74.03 20.26
CA ARG A 336 -19.08 -73.57 21.59
C ARG A 336 -17.69 -74.05 22.04
N ILE A 337 -17.16 -75.12 21.47
CA ILE A 337 -15.90 -75.76 21.89
C ILE A 337 -14.67 -75.15 21.17
N LEU A 338 -14.88 -74.36 20.11
CA LEU A 338 -13.79 -73.79 19.30
C LEU A 338 -13.43 -72.36 19.73
N ASN A 339 -12.13 -72.07 19.86
CA ASN A 339 -11.63 -70.74 20.17
C ASN A 339 -11.69 -69.82 18.94
N ALA A 340 -12.66 -68.90 18.92
CA ALA A 340 -12.89 -67.97 17.82
C ALA A 340 -11.95 -66.73 17.80
N LEU A 341 -11.04 -66.56 18.77
CA LEU A 341 -10.23 -65.33 18.90
C LEU A 341 -9.38 -65.03 17.66
N LYS A 342 -8.73 -66.05 17.07
CA LYS A 342 -7.89 -65.89 15.87
C LYS A 342 -8.72 -65.49 14.66
N LEU A 343 -9.90 -66.08 14.50
CA LEU A 343 -10.83 -65.77 13.41
C LEU A 343 -11.39 -64.35 13.55
N ASN A 344 -11.77 -63.93 14.76
CA ASN A 344 -12.23 -62.57 15.02
C ASN A 344 -11.13 -61.53 14.70
N LYS A 345 -9.87 -61.81 15.07
CA LYS A 345 -8.74 -60.95 14.74
C LYS A 345 -8.54 -60.84 13.22
N LEU A 346 -8.69 -61.95 12.50
CA LEU A 346 -8.59 -61.98 11.04
C LEU A 346 -9.74 -61.22 10.36
N ASP A 347 -10.99 -61.39 10.82
CA ASP A 347 -12.13 -60.62 10.33
C ASP A 347 -11.96 -59.11 10.59
N GLN A 348 -11.45 -58.74 11.77
CA GLN A 348 -11.12 -57.34 12.07
C GLN A 348 -10.04 -56.79 11.13
N GLN A 349 -9.01 -57.58 10.80
CA GLN A 349 -7.96 -57.19 9.84
C GLN A 349 -8.53 -56.99 8.43
N ILE A 350 -9.34 -57.93 7.94
CA ILE A 350 -10.00 -57.83 6.62
C ILE A 350 -10.89 -56.59 6.56
N LEU A 351 -11.69 -56.33 7.59
CA LEU A 351 -12.55 -55.16 7.68
C LEU A 351 -11.73 -53.86 7.70
N THR A 352 -10.64 -53.83 8.45
CA THR A 352 -9.76 -52.65 8.54
C THR A 352 -9.12 -52.35 7.19
N LEU A 353 -8.55 -53.35 6.52
CA LEU A 353 -7.94 -53.21 5.20
C LEU A 353 -8.97 -52.79 4.13
N SER A 354 -10.18 -53.37 4.18
CA SER A 354 -11.24 -53.03 3.24
C SER A 354 -11.73 -51.58 3.40
N ARG A 355 -11.71 -51.05 4.63
CA ARG A 355 -12.08 -49.65 4.91
C ARG A 355 -11.02 -48.64 4.48
N ILE A 356 -9.76 -49.06 4.37
CA ILE A 356 -8.64 -48.20 3.98
C ILE A 356 -8.53 -48.07 2.45
N LYS A 357 -9.05 -49.04 1.71
CA LYS A 357 -9.07 -49.02 0.24
C LYS A 357 -9.73 -47.73 -0.29
N CYS A 358 -9.02 -47.00 -1.14
CA CYS A 358 -9.49 -45.76 -1.74
C CYS A 358 -9.19 -45.71 -3.25
N ASP A 359 -10.21 -46.00 -4.08
CA ASP A 359 -10.08 -46.02 -5.54
C ASP A 359 -10.46 -44.69 -6.22
N LYS A 360 -11.10 -43.78 -5.48
CA LYS A 360 -11.57 -42.48 -5.98
C LYS A 360 -10.86 -41.37 -5.23
N PHE A 361 -9.86 -40.77 -5.88
CA PHE A 361 -9.45 -39.42 -5.53
C PHE A 361 -10.38 -38.49 -6.30
N ILE A 362 -11.25 -37.77 -5.61
CA ILE A 362 -12.06 -36.72 -6.24
C ILE A 362 -11.07 -35.57 -6.50
N GLU A 363 -10.90 -35.22 -7.78
CA GLU A 363 -10.08 -34.08 -8.23
C GLU A 363 -10.55 -32.75 -7.64
#